data_AF-A0A316AAS0-F1
#
_entry.id   AF-A0A316AAS0-F1
#
_cell.length_a   1.000
_cell.length_b   1.000
_cell.length_c   1.000
_cell.angle_alpha   90.00
_cell.angle_beta   90.00
_cell.angle_gamma   90.00
#
_symmetry.space_group_name_H-M   'P 1'
#
loop_
_entity.id
_entity.type
_entity.pdbx_description
1 polymer ?
#
loop_
_entity_poly.entity_id
_entity_poly.type
_entity_poly.pdbx_seq_one_letter_code
_entity_poly.pdbx_strand_id
1 'polypeptide(L)' 'MTETFLEMLIDCKNRGAKAEMILDLNGLERAEGIIQEIHRDVPNPYIALNDGRIIEENTIIALNGVFRAAYAGC' A
#
# COMPACT_ATOMS: atom_id res chain seq x y z
N MET A 1 13.98 3.89 2.73
CA MET A 1 12.54 3.96 2.41
C MET A 1 12.31 5.27 1.72
N THR A 2 11.74 5.29 0.51
CA THR A 2 11.35 6.57 -0.09
C THR A 2 10.20 7.11 0.74
N GLU A 3 10.46 8.16 1.53
CA GLU A 3 9.49 8.83 2.40
C GLU A 3 8.16 9.12 1.67
N THR A 4 8.24 9.33 0.36
CA THR A 4 7.13 9.58 -0.57
C THR A 4 6.07 8.49 -0.64
N PHE A 5 6.39 7.20 -0.58
CA PHE A 5 5.37 6.14 -0.78
C PHE A 5 4.48 5.98 0.45
N LEU A 6 5.07 6.10 1.65
CA LEU A 6 4.32 6.10 2.90
C LEU A 6 3.41 7.32 3.00
N GLU A 7 3.89 8.49 2.58
CA GLU A 7 3.08 9.71 2.52
C GLU A 7 1.84 9.51 1.63
N MET A 8 1.97 8.79 0.51
CA MET A 8 0.82 8.47 -0.36
C MET A 8 -0.22 7.56 0.33
N LEU A 9 0.22 6.56 1.09
CA LEU A 9 -0.70 5.69 1.86
C LEU A 9 -1.43 6.51 2.94
N ILE A 10 -0.70 7.39 3.64
CA ILE A 10 -1.28 8.28 4.65
C ILE A 10 -2.27 9.27 4.01
N ASP A 11 -1.96 9.84 2.84
CA ASP A 11 -2.88 10.71 2.11
C ASP A 11 -4.17 9.97 1.71
N CYS A 12 -4.04 8.76 1.16
CA CYS A 12 -5.21 7.94 0.81
C CYS A 12 -6.11 7.69 2.02
N LYS A 13 -5.52 7.32 3.16
CA LYS A 13 -6.23 7.15 4.43
C LYS A 13 -6.93 8.45 4.87
N ASN A 14 -6.19 9.56 4.94
CA ASN A 14 -6.71 10.83 5.44
C ASN A 14 -7.86 11.37 4.60
N ARG A 15 -7.82 11.13 3.28
CA ARG A 15 -8.88 11.54 2.34
C ARG A 15 -10.05 10.56 2.29
N GLY A 16 -9.92 9.36 2.86
CA GLY A 16 -10.87 8.27 2.66
C GLY A 16 -11.01 7.88 1.19
N ALA A 17 -9.96 8.12 0.38
CA ALA A 17 -9.97 7.82 -1.04
C ALA A 17 -9.73 6.33 -1.28
N LYS A 18 -10.27 5.80 -2.39
CA LYS A 18 -9.96 4.44 -2.83
C LYS A 18 -8.48 4.36 -3.20
N ALA A 19 -7.77 3.45 -2.56
CA ALA A 19 -6.42 3.05 -2.90
C ALA A 19 -6.49 1.88 -3.89
N GLU A 20 -5.94 2.04 -5.09
CA GLU A 20 -5.74 0.99 -6.08
C GLU A 20 -4.30 0.51 -6.01
N MET A 21 -4.09 -0.78 -5.77
CA MET A 21 -2.78 -1.35 -5.46
C MET A 21 -2.43 -2.50 -6.40
N ILE A 22 -1.14 -2.64 -6.66
CA ILE A 22 -0.55 -3.86 -7.23
C ILE A 22 0.30 -4.50 -6.14
N LEU A 23 0.04 -5.78 -5.88
CA LEU A 23 0.73 -6.58 -4.88
C LEU A 23 1.65 -7.58 -5.59
N ASP A 24 2.84 -7.80 -5.03
CA ASP A 24 3.70 -8.92 -5.39
C ASP A 24 3.55 -10.03 -4.35
N LEU A 25 2.80 -11.07 -4.71
CA LEU A 25 2.51 -12.24 -3.89
C LEU A 25 2.98 -13.53 -4.59
N ASN A 26 4.22 -13.53 -5.09
CA ASN A 26 4.75 -14.53 -6.05
C ASN A 26 4.07 -14.43 -7.42
N GLY A 27 3.82 -13.20 -7.84
CA GLY A 27 2.96 -12.87 -8.97
C GLY A 27 2.27 -11.54 -8.72
N LEU A 28 1.79 -10.91 -9.79
CA LEU A 28 1.16 -9.60 -9.69
C LEU A 28 -0.35 -9.76 -9.46
N GLU A 29 -0.80 -9.32 -8.30
CA GLU A 29 -2.21 -9.26 -7.95
C GLU A 29 -2.69 -7.81 -7.85
N ARG A 30 -3.97 -7.59 -8.15
CA ARG A 30 -4.61 -6.28 -7.98
C ARG A 30 -5.45 -6.30 -6.72
N ALA A 31 -5.32 -5.26 -5.91
CA ALA A 31 -6.18 -5.02 -4.76
C ALA A 31 -6.68 -3.58 -4.79
N GLU A 32 -7.87 -3.35 -4.24
CA GLU A 32 -8.38 -2.00 -4.05
C GLU A 32 -9.22 -1.90 -2.78
N GLY A 33 -9.29 -0.72 -2.18
CA GLY A 33 -10.15 -0.45 -1.03
C GLY A 33 -9.85 0.89 -0.37
N ILE A 34 -10.60 1.24 0.68
CA ILE A 34 -10.33 2.45 1.48
C ILE A 34 -9.44 2.05 2.66
N ILE A 35 -8.31 2.73 2.82
CA ILE A 35 -7.39 2.46 3.93
C ILE A 35 -8.00 3.00 5.22
N GLN A 36 -8.27 2.11 6.17
CA GLN A 36 -8.80 2.46 7.48
C GLN A 36 -7.68 2.66 8.50
N GLU A 37 -6.70 1.74 8.53
CA GLU A 37 -5.58 1.76 9.48
C GLU A 37 -4.25 1.49 8.78
N ILE A 38 -3.17 2.03 9.35
CA ILE A 38 -1.80 1.82 8.90
C ILE A 38 -0.98 1.49 10.15
N HIS A 39 -0.42 0.29 10.20
CA HIS A 39 0.38 -0.20 11.33
C HIS A 39 1.83 -0.34 10.90
N ARG A 40 2.67 0.60 11.33
CA ARG A 40 4.08 0.69 10.93
C ARG A 40 5.07 0.26 12.02
N ASP A 41 4.67 0.40 13.28
CA ASP A 41 5.53 0.17 14.45
C ASP A 41 5.49 -1.30 14.91
N VAL A 42 5.32 -2.22 13.95
CA VAL A 42 5.20 -3.67 14.16
C VAL A 42 6.23 -4.41 13.31
N PRO A 43 6.60 -5.66 13.65
CA PRO A 43 7.62 -6.40 12.91
C PRO A 43 7.33 -6.59 11.42
N ASN A 44 6.05 -6.67 11.04
CA ASN A 44 5.62 -6.72 9.65
C ASN A 44 4.57 -5.63 9.39
N PRO A 45 4.96 -4.47 8.85
CA PRO A 45 4.03 -3.37 8.59
C PRO A 45 2.90 -3.75 7.65
N TYR A 46 1.70 -3.27 7.93
CA TYR A 46 0.52 -3.57 7.13
C TYR A 46 -0.49 -2.41 7.13
N ILE A 47 -1.38 -2.45 6.16
CA ILE A 47 -2.58 -1.61 6.11
C ILE A 47 -3.83 -2.47 6.31
N ALA A 48 -4.82 -1.92 7.00
CA ALA A 48 -6.14 -2.51 7.10
C ALA A 48 -7.11 -1.72 6.23
N LEU A 49 -7.85 -2.42 5.37
CA LEU A 49 -8.90 -1.84 4.54
C LEU A 49 -10.23 -1.82 5.30
N ASN A 50 -11.12 -0.93 4.88
CA ASN A 50 -12.45 -0.74 5.47
C ASN A 50 -13.38 -1.97 5.36
N ASP A 51 -13.03 -2.95 4.53
CA ASP A 51 -13.74 -4.23 4.40
C ASP A 51 -13.13 -5.36 5.24
N GLY A 52 -12.15 -5.04 6.09
CA GLY A 52 -11.48 -5.97 6.99
C GLY A 52 -10.29 -6.72 6.39
N ARG A 53 -9.98 -6.52 5.10
CA ARG A 53 -8.76 -7.11 4.51
C ARG A 53 -7.50 -6.43 5.05
N ILE A 54 -6.47 -7.24 5.26
CA ILE A 54 -5.13 -6.80 5.66
C ILE A 54 -4.18 -6.99 4.49
N ILE A 55 -3.39 -5.96 4.19
CA ILE A 55 -2.37 -6.00 3.13
C ILE A 55 -1.02 -5.66 3.75
N GLU A 56 -0.06 -6.58 3.63
CA GLU A 56 1.32 -6.34 4.05
C GLU A 56 1.95 -5.23 3.20
N GLU A 57 2.48 -4.19 3.84
CA GLU A 57 2.98 -2.98 3.18
C GLU A 57 4.09 -3.31 2.18
N ASN A 58 4.96 -4.26 2.53
CA ASN A 58 6.08 -4.71 1.71
C ASN A 58 5.66 -5.41 0.42
N THR A 59 4.45 -5.94 0.36
CA THR A 59 3.91 -6.59 -0.85
C THR A 59 3.37 -5.56 -1.85
N ILE A 60 3.08 -4.33 -1.43
CA ILE A 60 2.52 -3.28 -2.28
C ILE A 60 3.63 -2.71 -3.16
N ILE A 61 3.65 -3.04 -4.45
CA ILE A 61 4.64 -2.52 -5.40
C ILE A 61 4.17 -1.29 -6.17
N ALA A 62 2.86 -1.04 -6.24
CA ALA A 62 2.29 0.18 -6.81
C ALA A 62 1.04 0.63 -6.06
N LEU A 63 0.81 1.93 -6.03
CA LEU A 63 -0.36 2.59 -5.44
C LEU A 63 -0.84 3.70 -6.39
N ASN A 64 -2.10 3.65 -6.80
CA ASN A 64 -2.76 4.61 -7.70
C ASN A 64 -1.94 4.90 -8.98
N GLY A 65 -1.34 3.85 -9.56
CA GLY A 65 -0.50 3.95 -10.76
C GLY A 65 0.95 4.38 -10.52
N VAL A 66 1.33 4.71 -9.28
CA VAL A 66 2.71 5.05 -8.91
C VAL A 66 3.41 3.82 -8.34
N PHE A 67 4.52 3.42 -8.98
CA PHE A 67 5.33 2.29 -8.52
C PHE A 67 6.32 2.71 -7.43
N ARG A 68 6.63 1.79 -6.52
CA ARG A 68 7.74 1.99 -5.58
C ARG A 68 9.03 2.18 -6.34
N ALA A 69 9.87 3.10 -5.85
CA ALA A 69 11.18 3.39 -6.45
C ALA A 69 12.08 2.14 -6.58
N ALA A 70 11.98 1.20 -5.62
CA ALA A 70 12.72 -0.07 -5.67
C ALA A 70 12.33 -0.97 -6.87
N TYR A 71 11.16 -0.73 -7.47
CA TYR A 71 10.69 -1.43 -8.67
C TYR A 71 10.94 -0.62 -9.96
N ALA A 72 11.30 0.65 -9.86
CA ALA A 72 11.52 1.56 -11.00
C ALA A 72 12.95 1.48 -11.59
N GLY A 73 13.77 0.53 -11.13
CA GLY A 73 15.19 0.39 -11.49
C GLY A 73 15.53 -0.88 -12.26
N CYS A 74 14.72 -1.25 -13.27
CA CYS A 74 15.10 -2.27 -14.25
C CYS A 74 15.52 -1.59 -15.57
#